data_AF-A0AA40E590-F1
#
_entry.id   AF-A0AA40E590-F1
#
_cell.length_a   1.000
_cell.length_b   1.000
_cell.length_c   1.000
_cell.angle_alpha   90.00
_cell.angle_beta   90.00
_cell.angle_gamma   90.00
#
_symmetry.space_group_name_H-M   'P 1'
#
loop_
_entity.id
_entity.type
_entity.pdbx_description
1 polymer ?
#
loop_
_entity_poly.entity_id
_entity_poly.type
_entity_poly.pdbx_seq_one_letter_code
_entity_poly.pdbx_strand_id
1 'polypeptide(L)'
;MDDPVFNIPDLTASGRIRQLFANANLDAADLHHGALPADIRAAPNVVEDGTLIFKLIQQNKDLYNKFLNNRFCKGMAYGTLPSSTYDEFAKQDYLYLLDDVKFKALRFSKLNSRTSFSFLQVQADKIASAVKYAGEWKQTCIDDLGIPPAAMGDIEPSAAEIGYASFLRSETALDDYLSLYIITIPCVYGWGQIAKMLDQDPKTDKSSSFYKTWIQPNLDEQYGKQLSQFIEANRPLYASTVNDVEWNDLFRTALKFEIGLFDSVLAQAPGS
;
A
#
# COMPACT_ATOMS: atom_id res chain seq x y z
N MET A 1 -9.94 12.29 -24.07
CA MET A 1 -9.52 11.78 -22.77
C MET A 1 -10.76 11.15 -22.21
N ASP A 2 -10.79 9.83 -22.13
CA ASP A 2 -11.87 9.16 -21.41
C ASP A 2 -11.73 9.49 -19.92
N ASP A 3 -12.86 9.51 -19.20
CA ASP A 3 -12.86 9.74 -17.76
C ASP A 3 -11.97 8.70 -17.05
N PRO A 4 -11.23 9.09 -15.99
CA PRO A 4 -10.36 8.16 -15.29
C PRO A 4 -11.17 7.00 -14.70
N VAL A 5 -10.66 5.79 -14.88
CA VAL A 5 -11.23 4.52 -14.39
C VAL A 5 -11.46 4.52 -12.88
N PHE A 6 -10.60 5.22 -12.14
CA PHE A 6 -10.58 5.42 -10.71
C PHE A 6 -10.62 6.92 -10.41
N ASN A 7 -11.40 7.33 -9.42
CA ASN A 7 -11.34 8.72 -8.99
C ASN A 7 -10.06 8.94 -8.18
N ILE A 8 -9.19 9.87 -8.62
CA ILE A 8 -7.99 10.20 -7.85
C ILE A 8 -8.41 11.01 -6.62
N PRO A 9 -7.99 10.62 -5.41
CA PRO A 9 -8.51 11.22 -4.20
C PRO A 9 -7.96 12.63 -3.93
N ASP A 10 -8.68 13.38 -3.09
CA ASP A 10 -8.28 14.69 -2.56
C ASP A 10 -6.92 14.65 -1.82
N LEU A 11 -6.27 15.81 -1.68
CA LEU A 11 -5.04 16.07 -0.95
C LEU A 11 -5.04 15.61 0.52
N THR A 12 -6.21 15.32 1.10
CA THR A 12 -6.37 14.81 2.48
C THR A 12 -6.15 13.30 2.65
N ALA A 13 -6.11 12.54 1.54
CA ALA A 13 -5.82 11.11 1.52
C ALA A 13 -4.37 10.75 1.85
N SER A 14 -4.11 9.51 2.28
CA SER A 14 -2.74 9.00 2.35
C SER A 14 -2.12 9.02 0.95
N GLY A 15 -0.96 9.66 0.81
CA GLY A 15 -0.36 9.83 -0.51
C GLY A 15 0.07 8.50 -1.15
N ARG A 16 0.30 7.44 -0.35
CA ARG A 16 0.56 6.07 -0.81
C ARG A 16 -0.62 5.56 -1.62
N ILE A 17 -1.82 5.81 -1.11
CA ILE A 17 -3.03 5.33 -1.73
C ILE A 17 -3.37 6.15 -2.97
N ARG A 18 -3.23 7.49 -2.93
CA ARG A 18 -3.39 8.32 -4.14
C ARG A 18 -2.48 7.87 -5.27
N GLN A 19 -1.22 7.59 -4.94
CA GLN A 19 -0.24 7.13 -5.92
C GLN A 19 -0.67 5.80 -6.55
N LEU A 20 -1.16 4.84 -5.76
CA LEU A 20 -1.67 3.57 -6.27
C LEU A 20 -2.87 3.71 -7.21
N PHE A 21 -3.82 4.62 -6.92
CA PHE A 21 -4.95 4.87 -7.82
C PHE A 21 -4.59 5.64 -9.09
N ALA A 22 -3.69 6.62 -8.98
CA ALA A 22 -3.09 7.25 -10.14
C ALA A 22 -2.41 6.18 -11.02
N ASN A 23 -1.66 5.26 -10.43
CA ASN A 23 -1.00 4.18 -11.15
C ASN A 23 -2.00 3.22 -11.83
N ALA A 24 -3.08 2.85 -11.14
CA ALA A 24 -4.12 1.95 -11.63
C ALA A 24 -4.90 2.54 -12.81
N ASN A 25 -5.25 3.83 -12.74
CA ASN A 25 -5.88 4.57 -13.84
C ASN A 25 -5.08 4.50 -15.12
N LEU A 26 -3.78 4.73 -14.97
CA LEU A 26 -2.87 4.83 -16.08
C LEU A 26 -2.59 3.46 -16.73
N ASP A 27 -2.59 2.38 -15.94
CA ASP A 27 -2.51 1.03 -16.48
C ASP A 27 -3.80 0.56 -17.16
N ALA A 28 -4.95 0.89 -16.59
CA ALA A 28 -6.26 0.56 -17.17
C ALA A 28 -6.48 1.23 -18.54
N ALA A 29 -5.74 2.31 -18.82
CA ALA A 29 -5.75 2.99 -20.12
C ALA A 29 -4.88 2.30 -21.20
N ASP A 30 -4.20 1.20 -20.89
CA ASP A 30 -3.40 0.42 -21.86
C ASP A 30 -4.23 -0.67 -22.54
N LEU A 31 -4.46 -0.48 -23.85
CA LEU A 31 -5.21 -1.40 -24.71
C LEU A 31 -4.56 -2.79 -24.87
N HIS A 32 -3.30 -2.97 -24.48
CA HIS A 32 -2.62 -4.27 -24.52
C HIS A 32 -2.93 -5.17 -23.31
N HIS A 33 -3.60 -4.66 -22.27
CA HIS A 33 -3.87 -5.39 -21.03
C HIS A 33 -5.37 -5.49 -20.66
N GLY A 34 -6.29 -5.13 -21.56
CA GLY A 34 -7.58 -5.82 -21.71
C GLY A 34 -8.81 -5.29 -20.97
N ALA A 35 -8.87 -4.03 -20.54
CA ALA A 35 -10.15 -3.41 -20.14
C ALA A 35 -10.36 -2.09 -20.90
N LEU A 36 -11.50 -1.93 -21.58
CA LEU A 36 -11.89 -0.62 -22.09
C LEU A 36 -12.48 0.21 -20.94
N PRO A 37 -12.26 1.53 -20.87
CA PRO A 37 -12.89 2.42 -19.88
C PRO A 37 -14.42 2.23 -19.78
N ALA A 38 -15.07 1.86 -20.88
CA ALA A 38 -16.50 1.56 -20.96
C ALA A 38 -16.94 0.28 -20.22
N ASP A 39 -16.02 -0.62 -19.88
CA ASP A 39 -16.28 -1.90 -19.23
C ASP A 39 -16.18 -1.84 -17.69
N ILE A 40 -15.62 -0.75 -17.14
CA ILE A 40 -15.57 -0.53 -15.69
C ILE A 40 -16.96 -0.12 -15.20
N ARG A 41 -17.68 -1.10 -14.65
CA ARG A 41 -18.96 -0.86 -13.98
C ARG A 41 -18.73 -0.38 -12.56
N ALA A 42 -19.49 0.62 -12.14
CA ALA A 42 -19.57 1.02 -10.73
C ALA A 42 -20.07 -0.16 -9.88
N ALA A 43 -19.17 -0.85 -9.18
CA ALA A 43 -19.57 -1.89 -8.23
C ALA A 43 -20.17 -1.25 -6.95
N PRO A 44 -21.18 -1.88 -6.33
CA PRO A 44 -21.70 -1.47 -5.03
C PRO A 44 -20.65 -1.62 -3.91
N ASN A 45 -21.00 -1.16 -2.71
CA ASN A 45 -20.07 -0.87 -1.61
C ASN A 45 -19.49 -2.11 -0.92
N VAL A 46 -18.19 -2.01 -0.56
CA VAL A 46 -17.37 -2.99 0.19
C VAL A 46 -16.83 -4.16 -0.65
N VAL A 47 -15.66 -4.67 -0.27
CA VAL A 47 -15.15 -5.99 -0.70
C VAL A 47 -16.18 -7.04 -0.26
N GLU A 48 -17.08 -7.42 -1.15
CA GLU A 48 -18.19 -8.33 -0.89
C GLU A 48 -17.77 -9.80 -0.92
N ASP A 49 -18.63 -10.64 -0.36
CA ASP A 49 -18.59 -12.10 -0.50
C ASP A 49 -18.40 -12.49 -1.97
N GLY A 50 -17.31 -13.21 -2.27
CA GLY A 50 -17.03 -13.74 -3.60
C GLY A 50 -15.94 -13.03 -4.41
N THR A 51 -15.57 -11.80 -4.03
CA THR A 51 -14.41 -11.10 -4.62
C THR A 51 -13.08 -11.82 -4.32
N LEU A 52 -12.04 -11.57 -5.12
CA LEU A 52 -10.71 -12.12 -4.90
C LEU A 52 -10.11 -11.64 -3.58
N ILE A 53 -10.20 -10.34 -3.27
CA ILE A 53 -9.72 -9.80 -1.99
C ILE A 53 -10.41 -10.52 -0.82
N PHE A 54 -11.74 -10.71 -0.88
CA PHE A 54 -12.46 -11.47 0.13
C PHE A 54 -11.94 -12.91 0.25
N LYS A 55 -11.81 -13.64 -0.87
CA LYS A 55 -11.31 -15.03 -0.88
C LYS A 55 -9.91 -15.13 -0.26
N LEU A 56 -9.00 -14.24 -0.64
CA LEU A 56 -7.65 -14.16 -0.11
C LEU A 56 -7.66 -13.92 1.42
N ILE A 57 -8.52 -13.01 1.90
CA ILE A 57 -8.71 -12.79 3.34
C ILE A 57 -9.25 -14.04 4.03
N GLN A 58 -10.25 -14.73 3.44
CA GLN A 58 -10.80 -15.95 4.03
C GLN A 58 -9.77 -17.08 4.14
N GLN A 59 -8.88 -17.21 3.15
CA GLN A 59 -7.80 -18.21 3.15
C GLN A 59 -6.66 -17.87 4.12
N ASN A 60 -6.51 -16.58 4.49
CA ASN A 60 -5.44 -16.08 5.35
C ASN A 60 -5.92 -15.44 6.64
N LYS A 61 -7.08 -15.88 7.17
CA LYS A 61 -7.68 -15.32 8.41
C LYS A 61 -6.71 -15.25 9.58
N ASP A 62 -5.83 -16.24 9.69
CA ASP A 62 -4.85 -16.33 10.77
C ASP A 62 -3.90 -15.12 10.78
N LEU A 63 -3.31 -14.77 9.64
CA LEU A 63 -2.43 -13.61 9.50
C LEU A 63 -3.21 -12.32 9.40
N TYR A 64 -4.33 -12.30 8.67
CA TYR A 64 -5.14 -11.11 8.50
C TYR A 64 -5.67 -10.59 9.85
N ASN A 65 -6.12 -11.48 10.73
CA ASN A 65 -6.53 -11.10 12.09
C ASN A 65 -5.36 -10.56 12.91
N LYS A 66 -4.14 -11.11 12.78
CA LYS A 66 -2.95 -10.58 13.46
C LYS A 66 -2.58 -9.19 12.93
N PHE A 67 -2.62 -9.01 11.62
CA PHE A 67 -2.38 -7.74 10.95
C PHE A 67 -3.38 -6.66 11.40
N LEU A 68 -4.69 -6.95 11.42
CA LEU A 68 -5.69 -5.99 11.90
C LEU A 68 -5.55 -5.68 13.40
N ASN A 69 -5.20 -6.68 14.20
CA ASN A 69 -5.04 -6.53 15.65
C ASN A 69 -3.60 -6.28 16.08
N ASN A 70 -2.77 -5.70 15.20
CA ASN A 70 -1.36 -5.50 15.49
C ASN A 70 -1.18 -4.56 16.70
N ARG A 71 -0.15 -4.83 17.50
CA ARG A 71 0.10 -4.12 18.77
C ARG A 71 0.56 -2.68 18.54
N PHE A 72 1.26 -2.43 17.43
CA PHE A 72 1.77 -1.11 17.08
C PHE A 72 0.64 -0.10 16.87
N CYS A 73 -0.24 -0.32 15.89
CA CYS A 73 -1.31 0.62 15.56
C CYS A 73 -2.27 0.83 16.74
N LYS A 74 -2.64 -0.23 17.46
CA LYS A 74 -3.45 -0.10 18.69
C LYS A 74 -2.74 0.67 19.77
N GLY A 75 -1.47 0.36 20.01
CA GLY A 75 -0.67 1.02 21.03
C GLY A 75 -0.51 2.51 20.77
N MET A 76 -0.25 2.88 19.51
CA MET A 76 -0.17 4.28 19.09
C MET A 76 -1.53 4.98 19.15
N ALA A 77 -2.61 4.34 18.68
CA ALA A 77 -3.95 4.90 18.72
C ALA A 77 -4.46 5.15 20.15
N TYR A 78 -4.16 4.25 21.09
CA TYR A 78 -4.61 4.36 22.48
C TYR A 78 -3.64 5.16 23.37
N GLY A 79 -2.53 5.68 22.82
CA GLY A 79 -1.51 6.39 23.59
C GLY A 79 -0.78 5.52 24.63
N THR A 80 -0.71 4.21 24.40
CA THR A 80 -0.03 3.26 25.30
C THR A 80 1.40 2.93 24.87
N LEU A 81 1.82 3.39 23.69
CA LEU A 81 3.21 3.33 23.22
C LEU A 81 3.87 4.71 23.25
N PRO A 82 5.19 4.79 23.52
CA PRO A 82 5.94 6.04 23.40
C PRO A 82 5.91 6.60 21.98
N SER A 83 5.91 7.94 21.84
CA SER A 83 5.95 8.61 20.53
C SER A 83 7.15 8.20 19.69
N SER A 84 8.30 7.91 20.31
CA SER A 84 9.50 7.42 19.64
C SER A 84 9.28 6.11 18.86
N THR A 85 8.30 5.29 19.27
CA THR A 85 7.93 4.08 18.53
C THR A 85 7.36 4.43 17.15
N TYR A 86 6.58 5.51 17.08
CA TYR A 86 6.06 5.99 15.80
C TYR A 86 7.13 6.70 14.98
N ASP A 87 8.05 7.43 15.61
CA ASP A 87 9.18 8.04 14.91
C ASP A 87 10.03 6.97 14.20
N GLU A 88 10.33 5.86 14.88
CA GLU A 88 11.06 4.75 14.26
C GLU A 88 10.24 4.10 13.15
N PHE A 89 8.93 3.90 13.32
CA PHE A 89 8.08 3.38 12.25
C PHE A 89 8.06 4.32 11.04
N ALA A 90 7.93 5.63 11.25
CA ALA A 90 7.87 6.62 10.18
C ALA A 90 9.17 6.66 9.35
N LYS A 91 10.32 6.50 10.01
CA LYS A 91 11.62 6.35 9.33
C LYS A 91 11.71 5.08 8.50
N GLN A 92 11.27 3.93 9.04
CA GLN A 92 11.26 2.67 8.28
C GLN A 92 10.27 2.74 7.11
N ASP A 93 9.12 3.38 7.30
CA ASP A 93 8.14 3.59 6.24
C ASP A 93 8.66 4.53 5.14
N TYR A 94 9.48 5.52 5.50
CA TYR A 94 10.20 6.34 4.52
C TYR A 94 11.19 5.51 3.67
N LEU A 95 11.93 4.58 4.28
CA LEU A 95 12.81 3.68 3.53
C LEU A 95 12.02 2.78 2.57
N TYR A 96 10.89 2.23 3.03
CA TYR A 96 9.98 1.46 2.19
C TYR A 96 9.51 2.28 0.97
N LEU A 97 9.16 3.56 1.17
CA LEU A 97 8.76 4.43 0.05
C LEU A 97 9.89 4.67 -0.96
N LEU A 98 11.14 4.77 -0.51
CA LEU A 98 12.29 4.85 -1.42
C LEU A 98 12.50 3.53 -2.16
N ASP A 99 12.28 2.39 -1.53
CA ASP A 99 12.36 1.09 -2.20
C ASP A 99 11.18 0.85 -3.15
N ASP A 100 9.99 1.41 -2.89
CA ASP A 100 8.86 1.43 -3.83
C ASP A 100 9.18 2.25 -5.10
N VAL A 101 9.86 3.40 -4.96
CA VAL A 101 10.38 4.17 -6.11
C VAL A 101 11.32 3.31 -6.95
N LYS A 102 12.28 2.63 -6.32
CA LYS A 102 13.25 1.76 -7.01
C LYS A 102 12.56 0.58 -7.68
N PHE A 103 11.59 -0.03 -7.00
CA PHE A 103 10.78 -1.11 -7.54
C PHE A 103 10.09 -0.68 -8.84
N LYS A 104 9.42 0.48 -8.85
CA LYS A 104 8.78 1.04 -10.05
C LYS A 104 9.77 1.35 -11.16
N ALA A 105 10.94 1.90 -10.84
CA ALA A 105 11.99 2.16 -11.81
C ALA A 105 12.58 0.87 -12.43
N LEU A 106 12.80 -0.17 -11.62
CA LEU A 106 13.26 -1.47 -12.10
C LEU A 106 12.22 -2.11 -13.02
N ARG A 107 10.93 -2.00 -12.70
CA ARG A 107 9.84 -2.44 -13.58
C ARG A 107 9.84 -1.69 -14.91
N PHE A 108 9.98 -0.36 -14.87
CA PHE A 108 10.08 0.46 -16.08
C PHE A 108 11.22 -0.01 -16.99
N SER A 109 12.37 -0.37 -16.42
CA SER A 109 13.53 -0.83 -17.20
C SER A 109 13.32 -2.15 -17.95
N LYS A 110 12.29 -2.94 -17.57
CA LYS A 110 11.96 -4.22 -18.22
C LYS A 110 10.99 -4.09 -19.39
N LEU A 111 10.45 -2.89 -19.62
CA LEU A 111 9.58 -2.63 -20.76
C LEU A 111 10.38 -2.78 -22.06
N ASN A 112 9.77 -3.40 -23.06
CA ASN A 112 10.47 -3.79 -24.28
C ASN A 112 10.07 -2.88 -25.46
N SER A 113 10.73 -3.07 -26.61
CA SER A 113 10.55 -2.23 -27.79
C SER A 113 9.14 -2.25 -28.40
N ARG A 114 8.25 -3.15 -27.94
CA ARG A 114 6.83 -3.20 -28.35
C ARG A 114 5.92 -2.37 -27.45
N THR A 115 6.41 -1.87 -26.33
CA THR A 115 5.66 -1.01 -25.41
C THR A 115 5.40 0.35 -26.07
N SER A 116 4.15 0.82 -25.99
CA SER A 116 3.76 2.11 -26.57
C SER A 116 4.37 3.29 -25.81
N PHE A 117 4.64 4.40 -26.50
CA PHE A 117 5.15 5.63 -25.86
C PHE A 117 4.18 6.20 -24.82
N SER A 118 2.87 6.08 -25.05
CA SER A 118 1.86 6.48 -24.06
C SER A 118 1.98 5.66 -22.77
N PHE A 119 2.22 4.35 -22.88
CA PHE A 119 2.45 3.50 -21.71
C PHE A 119 3.78 3.81 -21.02
N LEU A 120 4.84 4.10 -21.78
CA LEU A 120 6.11 4.56 -21.20
C LEU A 120 5.90 5.87 -20.41
N GLN A 121 5.18 6.85 -20.97
CA GLN A 121 4.89 8.10 -20.26
C GLN A 121 4.14 7.83 -18.94
N VAL A 122 3.10 7.00 -19.02
CA VAL A 122 2.35 6.51 -17.85
C VAL A 122 3.29 5.96 -16.79
N GLN A 123 4.15 4.98 -17.10
CA GLN A 123 5.01 4.35 -16.09
C GLN A 123 6.05 5.32 -15.54
N ALA A 124 6.52 6.29 -16.33
CA ALA A 124 7.41 7.35 -15.87
C ALA A 124 6.70 8.28 -14.86
N ASP A 125 5.45 8.67 -15.12
CA ASP A 125 4.65 9.52 -14.24
C ASP A 125 4.38 8.85 -12.88
N LYS A 126 4.29 7.51 -12.84
CA LYS A 126 4.18 6.75 -11.59
C LYS A 126 5.42 6.84 -10.73
N ILE A 127 6.60 6.78 -11.34
CA ILE A 127 7.88 6.94 -10.65
C ILE A 127 7.98 8.37 -10.11
N ALA A 128 7.63 9.36 -10.92
CA ALA A 128 7.62 10.76 -10.48
C ALA A 128 6.67 10.98 -9.29
N SER A 129 5.48 10.39 -9.34
CA SER A 129 4.51 10.44 -8.24
C SER A 129 5.01 9.73 -6.98
N ALA A 130 5.71 8.60 -7.13
CA ALA A 130 6.37 7.89 -6.03
C ALA A 130 7.41 8.76 -5.32
N VAL A 131 8.27 9.40 -6.11
CA VAL A 131 9.33 10.29 -5.60
C VAL A 131 8.72 11.47 -4.86
N LYS A 132 7.69 12.09 -5.45
CA LYS A 132 6.97 13.20 -4.83
C LYS A 132 6.41 12.79 -3.47
N TYR A 133 5.72 11.65 -3.40
CA TYR A 133 5.11 11.19 -2.16
C TYR A 133 6.14 10.83 -1.08
N ALA A 134 7.23 10.15 -1.44
CA ALA A 134 8.32 9.89 -0.49
C ALA A 134 8.90 11.20 0.08
N GLY A 135 9.00 12.24 -0.75
CA GLY A 135 9.39 13.59 -0.31
C GLY A 135 8.38 14.24 0.64
N GLU A 136 7.09 14.16 0.33
CA GLU A 136 6.01 14.66 1.20
C GLU A 136 6.02 13.95 2.56
N TRP A 137 6.16 12.62 2.57
CA TRP A 137 6.25 11.86 3.81
C TRP A 137 7.47 12.23 4.66
N LYS A 138 8.64 12.43 4.02
CA LYS A 138 9.82 12.96 4.71
C LYS A 138 9.54 14.33 5.33
N GLN A 139 8.80 15.19 4.66
CA GLN A 139 8.42 16.49 5.20
C GLN A 139 7.48 16.37 6.40
N THR A 140 6.46 15.49 6.33
CA THR A 140 5.60 15.15 7.48
C THR A 140 6.40 14.62 8.66
N CYS A 141 7.40 13.76 8.43
CA CYS A 141 8.30 13.29 9.48
C CYS A 141 9.03 14.44 10.19
N ILE A 142 9.47 15.46 9.45
CA ILE A 142 10.22 16.59 10.00
C ILE A 142 9.29 17.58 10.69
N ASP A 143 8.24 18.03 10.00
CA ASP A 143 7.40 19.15 10.43
C ASP A 143 6.33 18.72 11.45
N ASP A 144 5.66 17.59 11.20
CA ASP A 144 4.51 17.15 11.99
C ASP A 144 4.91 16.19 13.13
N LEU A 145 5.95 15.37 12.91
CA LEU A 145 6.46 14.44 13.93
C LEU A 145 7.68 14.99 14.69
N GLY A 146 8.30 16.07 14.21
CA GLY A 146 9.44 16.70 14.87
C GLY A 146 10.74 15.88 14.77
N ILE A 147 10.84 14.95 13.82
CA ILE A 147 12.05 14.16 13.62
C ILE A 147 13.15 15.07 13.06
N PRO A 148 14.34 15.15 13.69
CA PRO A 148 15.42 16.02 13.21
C PRO A 148 15.78 15.70 11.75
N PRO A 149 15.99 16.71 10.88
CA PRO A 149 16.37 16.47 9.49
C PRO A 149 17.62 15.59 9.33
N ALA A 150 18.59 15.72 10.24
CA ALA A 150 19.78 14.86 10.27
C ALA A 150 19.43 13.38 10.52
N ALA A 151 18.46 13.09 11.40
CA ALA A 151 18.00 11.73 11.67
C ALA A 151 17.25 11.10 10.48
N MET A 152 16.73 11.92 9.54
CA MET A 152 16.16 11.43 8.27
C MET A 152 17.22 11.14 7.20
N GLY A 153 18.47 11.58 7.39
CA GLY A 153 19.60 11.29 6.52
C GLY A 153 20.34 9.99 6.86
N ASP A 154 20.33 9.62 8.15
CA ASP A 154 21.10 8.50 8.71
C ASP A 154 20.17 7.39 9.25
N ILE A 155 19.18 6.98 8.46
CA ILE A 155 18.24 5.92 8.84
C ILE A 155 18.84 4.55 8.50
N GLU A 156 19.03 3.72 9.52
CA GLU A 156 19.41 2.32 9.32
C GLU A 156 18.16 1.45 9.04
N PRO A 157 18.15 0.65 7.96
CA PRO A 157 17.04 -0.23 7.66
C PRO A 157 16.98 -1.38 8.69
N SER A 158 15.79 -1.61 9.24
CA SER A 158 15.52 -2.77 10.06
C SER A 158 15.58 -4.06 9.23
N ALA A 159 15.78 -5.21 9.88
CA ALA A 159 15.73 -6.50 9.19
C ALA A 159 14.38 -6.76 8.51
N ALA A 160 13.28 -6.27 9.10
CA ALA A 160 11.95 -6.34 8.51
C ALA A 160 11.89 -5.53 7.20
N GLU A 161 12.44 -4.32 7.18
CA GLU A 161 12.47 -3.50 5.98
C GLU A 161 13.40 -4.08 4.90
N ILE A 162 14.61 -4.53 5.25
CA ILE A 162 15.49 -5.22 4.29
C ILE A 162 14.77 -6.41 3.64
N GLY A 163 14.00 -7.16 4.44
CA GLY A 163 13.18 -8.26 3.97
C GLY A 163 12.09 -7.81 3.00
N TYR A 164 11.33 -6.77 3.35
CA TYR A 164 10.25 -6.26 2.51
C TYR A 164 10.79 -5.68 1.19
N ALA A 165 11.83 -4.87 1.25
CA ALA A 165 12.52 -4.36 0.06
C ALA A 165 13.03 -5.49 -0.85
N SER A 166 13.55 -6.57 -0.27
CA SER A 166 14.02 -7.74 -1.03
C SER A 166 12.88 -8.47 -1.73
N PHE A 167 11.72 -8.59 -1.06
CA PHE A 167 10.51 -9.13 -1.66
C PHE A 167 9.99 -8.26 -2.81
N LEU A 168 9.89 -6.94 -2.64
CA LEU A 168 9.51 -6.06 -3.76
C LEU A 168 10.46 -6.23 -4.96
N ARG A 169 11.77 -6.36 -4.70
CA ARG A 169 12.76 -6.58 -5.77
C ARG A 169 12.58 -7.93 -6.47
N SER A 170 12.27 -9.02 -5.75
CA SER A 170 11.99 -10.32 -6.39
C SER A 170 10.76 -10.25 -7.29
N GLU A 171 9.75 -9.49 -6.88
CA GLU A 171 8.52 -9.32 -7.64
C GLU A 171 8.69 -8.45 -8.89
N THR A 172 9.86 -7.82 -9.10
CA THR A 172 10.14 -7.12 -10.35
C THR A 172 10.09 -8.04 -11.57
N ALA A 173 10.30 -9.35 -11.39
CA ALA A 173 10.30 -10.35 -12.47
C ALA A 173 8.91 -10.91 -12.78
N LEU A 174 7.87 -10.57 -12.01
CA LEU A 174 6.52 -11.01 -12.30
C LEU A 174 6.03 -10.39 -13.61
N ASP A 175 5.88 -11.20 -14.64
CA ASP A 175 5.28 -10.75 -15.90
C ASP A 175 3.75 -10.59 -15.78
N ASP A 176 3.13 -11.25 -14.79
CA ASP A 176 1.71 -11.08 -14.47
C ASP A 176 1.46 -9.74 -13.78
N TYR A 177 0.75 -8.89 -14.50
CA TYR A 177 0.38 -7.57 -14.05
C TYR A 177 -0.62 -7.60 -12.87
N LEU A 178 -1.52 -8.59 -12.80
CA LEU A 178 -2.50 -8.64 -11.70
C LEU A 178 -1.84 -9.00 -10.37
N SER A 179 -0.86 -9.92 -10.37
CA SER A 179 -0.05 -10.27 -9.20
C SER A 179 0.58 -9.05 -8.51
N LEU A 180 0.91 -8.00 -9.26
CA LEU A 180 1.44 -6.76 -8.70
C LEU A 180 0.40 -5.97 -7.89
N TYR A 181 -0.87 -6.08 -8.25
CA TYR A 181 -1.94 -5.49 -7.45
C TYR A 181 -2.23 -6.32 -6.20
N ILE A 182 -2.08 -7.64 -6.30
CA ILE A 182 -2.25 -8.55 -5.16
C ILE A 182 -1.30 -8.22 -4.01
N ILE A 183 -0.01 -7.97 -4.30
CA ILE A 183 0.98 -7.64 -3.25
C ILE A 183 0.68 -6.30 -2.55
N THR A 184 -0.12 -5.42 -3.17
CA THR A 184 -0.49 -4.11 -2.60
C THR A 184 -1.77 -4.15 -1.77
N ILE A 185 -2.53 -5.25 -1.78
CA ILE A 185 -3.79 -5.35 -1.04
C ILE A 185 -3.58 -5.04 0.46
N PRO A 186 -2.57 -5.56 1.17
CA PRO A 186 -2.38 -5.25 2.59
C PRO A 186 -2.18 -3.75 2.86
N CYS A 187 -1.42 -3.03 2.04
CA CYS A 187 -1.12 -1.62 2.27
C CYS A 187 -2.23 -0.66 1.79
N VAL A 188 -3.01 -1.03 0.77
CA VAL A 188 -4.11 -0.18 0.26
C VAL A 188 -5.43 -0.50 0.95
N TYR A 189 -5.83 -1.76 0.91
CA TYR A 189 -7.09 -2.18 1.52
C TYR A 189 -6.92 -2.40 3.02
N GLY A 190 -5.86 -3.10 3.41
CA GLY A 190 -5.65 -3.52 4.80
C GLY A 190 -5.40 -2.36 5.77
N TRP A 191 -4.55 -1.39 5.42
CA TRP A 191 -4.33 -0.20 6.26
C TRP A 191 -5.62 0.60 6.45
N GLY A 192 -6.46 0.72 5.41
CA GLY A 192 -7.77 1.34 5.53
C GLY A 192 -8.71 0.61 6.51
N GLN A 193 -8.66 -0.73 6.54
CA GLN A 193 -9.41 -1.50 7.55
C GLN A 193 -8.88 -1.27 8.98
N ILE A 194 -7.57 -1.17 9.16
CA ILE A 194 -6.96 -0.83 10.46
C ILE A 194 -7.42 0.57 10.88
N ALA A 195 -7.30 1.56 10.00
CA ALA A 195 -7.68 2.94 10.27
C ALA A 195 -9.17 3.06 10.66
N LYS A 196 -10.07 2.43 9.88
CA LYS A 196 -11.50 2.39 10.17
C LYS A 196 -11.80 1.77 11.54
N MET A 197 -11.19 0.62 11.83
CA MET A 197 -11.37 -0.06 13.12
C MET A 197 -10.94 0.84 14.28
N LEU A 198 -9.81 1.54 14.16
CA LEU A 198 -9.29 2.41 15.21
C LEU A 198 -10.08 3.71 15.34
N ASP A 199 -10.51 4.33 14.25
CA ASP A 199 -11.31 5.57 14.29
C ASP A 199 -12.66 5.39 15.00
N GLN A 200 -13.25 4.19 14.88
CA GLN A 200 -14.49 3.80 15.53
C GLN A 200 -14.31 3.36 16.99
N ASP A 201 -13.07 3.11 17.44
CA ASP A 201 -12.79 2.70 18.81
C ASP A 201 -12.79 3.93 19.75
N PRO A 202 -13.61 3.94 20.81
CA PRO A 202 -13.68 5.07 21.74
C PRO A 202 -12.38 5.32 22.54
N LYS A 203 -11.45 4.36 22.54
CA LYS A 203 -10.13 4.52 23.19
C LYS A 203 -9.13 5.28 22.34
N THR A 204 -9.42 5.54 21.07
CA THR A 204 -8.49 6.20 20.16
C THR A 204 -8.33 7.68 20.49
N ASP A 205 -7.10 8.10 20.75
CA ASP A 205 -6.73 9.50 20.91
C ASP A 205 -6.69 10.20 19.54
N LYS A 206 -7.80 10.84 19.19
CA LYS A 206 -7.95 11.61 17.94
C LYS A 206 -7.10 12.89 17.91
N SER A 207 -6.50 13.29 19.03
CA SER A 207 -5.62 14.47 19.10
C SER A 207 -4.16 14.14 18.77
N SER A 208 -3.78 12.86 18.86
CA SER A 208 -2.42 12.36 18.64
C SER A 208 -1.90 12.62 17.22
N SER A 209 -0.57 12.75 17.09
CA SER A 209 0.08 12.84 15.77
C SER A 209 -0.17 11.57 14.95
N PHE A 210 -0.22 10.39 15.56
CA PHE A 210 -0.54 9.13 14.87
C PHE A 210 -1.94 9.16 14.26
N TYR A 211 -2.94 9.69 14.97
CA TYR A 211 -4.27 9.80 14.39
C TYR A 211 -4.28 10.75 13.18
N LYS A 212 -3.69 11.94 13.32
CA LYS A 212 -3.71 12.98 12.27
C LYS A 212 -2.92 12.60 11.03
N THR A 213 -1.79 11.91 11.20
CA THR A 213 -0.83 11.64 10.11
C THR A 213 -0.91 10.21 9.57
N TRP A 214 -1.52 9.27 10.31
CA TRP A 214 -1.64 7.87 9.88
C TRP A 214 -3.09 7.38 9.82
N ILE A 215 -3.91 7.54 10.88
CA ILE A 215 -5.30 7.02 10.86
C ILE A 215 -6.15 7.82 9.88
N GLN A 216 -6.26 9.12 10.08
CA GLN A 216 -7.15 9.99 9.31
C GLN A 216 -6.89 9.93 7.80
N PRO A 217 -5.64 9.98 7.30
CA PRO A 217 -5.37 9.88 5.86
C PRO A 217 -5.72 8.51 5.28
N ASN A 218 -5.75 7.45 6.09
CA ASN A 218 -6.09 6.09 5.66
C ASN A 218 -7.59 5.75 5.82
N LEU A 219 -8.45 6.67 6.28
CA LEU A 219 -9.87 6.39 6.50
C LEU A 219 -10.73 6.31 5.23
N ASP A 220 -10.25 6.78 4.10
CA ASP A 220 -11.06 6.78 2.88
C ASP A 220 -11.20 5.36 2.31
N GLU A 221 -12.39 4.80 2.49
CA GLU A 221 -12.76 3.44 2.08
C GLU A 221 -12.89 3.29 0.56
N GLN A 222 -12.98 4.40 -0.20
CA GLN A 222 -13.11 4.34 -1.66
C GLN A 222 -11.94 3.62 -2.30
N TYR A 223 -10.79 3.63 -1.64
CA TYR A 223 -9.55 3.02 -2.09
C TYR A 223 -9.65 1.51 -2.14
N GLY A 224 -9.96 0.88 -1.02
CA GLY A 224 -10.16 -0.55 -0.97
C GLY A 224 -11.18 -1.04 -1.99
N LYS A 225 -12.25 -0.24 -2.19
CA LYS A 225 -13.31 -0.51 -3.17
C LYS A 225 -12.79 -0.44 -4.61
N GLN A 226 -12.10 0.62 -4.98
CA GLN A 226 -11.57 0.83 -6.32
C GLN A 226 -10.51 -0.23 -6.68
N LEU A 227 -9.61 -0.58 -5.75
CA LEU A 227 -8.66 -1.68 -5.94
C LEU A 227 -9.38 -3.01 -6.18
N SER A 228 -10.42 -3.30 -5.40
CA SER A 228 -11.23 -4.51 -5.60
C SER A 228 -11.90 -4.52 -6.97
N GLN A 229 -12.49 -3.39 -7.40
CA GLN A 229 -13.13 -3.25 -8.71
C GLN A 229 -12.13 -3.50 -9.85
N PHE A 230 -10.93 -2.92 -9.75
CA PHE A 230 -9.86 -3.15 -10.71
C PHE A 230 -9.52 -4.63 -10.84
N ILE A 231 -9.28 -5.27 -9.69
CA ILE A 231 -8.88 -6.66 -9.63
C ILE A 231 -9.97 -7.53 -10.24
N GLU A 232 -11.24 -7.33 -9.88
CA GLU A 232 -12.33 -8.14 -10.42
C GLU A 232 -12.55 -7.93 -11.92
N ALA A 233 -12.40 -6.70 -12.43
CA ALA A 233 -12.55 -6.42 -13.86
C ALA A 233 -11.45 -7.10 -14.70
N ASN A 234 -10.23 -7.18 -14.19
CA ASN A 234 -9.07 -7.71 -14.91
C ASN A 234 -8.80 -9.19 -14.60
N ARG A 235 -9.29 -9.71 -13.47
CA ARG A 235 -9.08 -11.11 -13.04
C ARG A 235 -9.36 -12.13 -14.14
N PRO A 236 -10.45 -12.06 -14.93
CA PRO A 236 -10.72 -13.06 -15.97
C PRO A 236 -9.62 -13.21 -17.03
N LEU A 237 -8.82 -12.16 -17.28
CA LEU A 237 -7.72 -12.18 -18.24
C LEU A 237 -6.54 -13.01 -17.77
N TYR A 238 -6.39 -13.14 -16.45
CA TYR A 238 -5.29 -13.81 -15.78
C TYR A 238 -5.78 -14.99 -14.93
N ALA A 239 -7.06 -15.37 -15.00
CA ALA A 239 -7.61 -16.38 -14.13
C ALA A 239 -7.16 -17.79 -14.55
N SER A 240 -6.41 -18.45 -13.66
CA SER A 240 -6.06 -19.87 -13.77
C SER A 240 -5.96 -20.46 -12.37
N THR A 241 -6.04 -21.79 -12.26
CA THR A 241 -5.84 -22.48 -10.96
C THR A 241 -4.43 -22.30 -10.41
N VAL A 242 -3.43 -22.09 -11.27
CA VAL A 242 -2.06 -21.77 -10.88
C VAL A 242 -2.00 -20.37 -10.28
N ASN A 243 -2.61 -19.40 -10.96
CA ASN A 243 -2.58 -18.00 -10.56
C ASN A 243 -3.35 -17.77 -9.25
N ASP A 244 -4.45 -18.49 -8.99
CA ASP A 244 -5.15 -18.41 -7.70
C ASP A 244 -4.26 -18.87 -6.52
N VAL A 245 -3.39 -19.86 -6.70
CA VAL A 245 -2.43 -20.31 -5.67
C VAL A 245 -1.31 -19.28 -5.49
N GLU A 246 -0.73 -18.81 -6.60
CA GLU A 246 0.33 -17.80 -6.59
C GLU A 246 -0.14 -16.49 -5.96
N TRP A 247 -1.34 -16.00 -6.30
CA TRP A 247 -1.93 -14.81 -5.70
C TRP A 247 -2.18 -14.99 -4.19
N ASN A 248 -2.62 -16.17 -3.76
CA ASN A 248 -2.74 -16.46 -2.34
C ASN A 248 -1.39 -16.40 -1.62
N ASP A 249 -0.34 -16.96 -2.20
CA ASP A 249 1.01 -16.96 -1.62
C ASP A 249 1.61 -15.55 -1.60
N LEU A 250 1.41 -14.76 -2.65
CA LEU A 250 1.80 -13.35 -2.73
C LEU A 250 1.10 -12.53 -1.66
N PHE A 251 -0.22 -12.64 -1.54
CA PHE A 251 -1.01 -11.93 -0.52
C PHE A 251 -0.58 -12.33 0.89
N ARG A 252 -0.43 -13.63 1.15
CA ARG A 252 0.02 -14.15 2.44
C ARG A 252 1.41 -13.65 2.80
N THR A 253 2.30 -13.56 1.81
CA THR A 253 3.67 -13.07 1.99
C THR A 253 3.70 -11.57 2.26
N ALA A 254 2.94 -10.78 1.51
CA ALA A 254 2.78 -9.35 1.76
C ALA A 254 2.23 -9.07 3.17
N LEU A 255 1.25 -9.84 3.64
CA LEU A 255 0.77 -9.74 5.04
C LEU A 255 1.88 -9.99 6.08
N LYS A 256 2.77 -10.98 5.84
CA LYS A 256 3.89 -11.24 6.77
C LYS A 256 4.85 -10.07 6.83
N PHE A 257 5.13 -9.42 5.70
CA PHE A 257 6.01 -8.26 5.67
C PHE A 257 5.40 -7.04 6.34
N GLU A 258 4.11 -6.76 6.13
CA GLU A 258 3.39 -5.70 6.86
C GLU A 258 3.41 -5.94 8.39
N ILE A 259 3.08 -7.16 8.83
CA ILE A 259 3.13 -7.53 10.25
C ILE A 259 4.56 -7.37 10.78
N GLY A 260 5.56 -7.87 10.04
CA GLY A 260 6.96 -7.77 10.41
C GLY A 260 7.43 -6.32 10.55
N LEU A 261 6.99 -5.43 9.66
CA LEU A 261 7.29 -4.00 9.72
C LEU A 261 6.68 -3.36 10.98
N PHE A 262 5.41 -3.64 11.29
CA PHE A 262 4.78 -3.18 12.54
C PHE A 262 5.46 -3.73 13.79
N ASP A 263 5.84 -5.01 13.80
CA ASP A 263 6.49 -5.63 14.94
C ASP A 263 7.93 -5.15 15.15
N SER A 264 8.61 -4.72 14.08
CA SER A 264 10.03 -4.29 14.11
C SER A 264 10.30 -3.12 15.05
N VAL A 265 9.30 -2.28 15.30
CA VAL A 265 9.42 -1.09 16.15
C VAL A 265 8.98 -1.32 17.59
N LEU A 266 8.28 -2.43 17.88
CA LEU A 266 7.79 -2.76 19.22
C LEU A 266 8.89 -3.23 20.18
N ALA A 267 9.99 -3.75 19.64
CA ALA A 267 11.12 -4.28 20.42
C ALA A 267 12.14 -3.21 20.85
N GLN A 268 11.99 -1.97 20.37
CA GLN A 268 12.97 -0.89 20.59
C GLN A 268 12.58 0.09 21.72
N ALA A 269 11.45 -0.12 22.40
CA ALA A 269 11.12 0.65 23.60
C ALA A 269 12.10 0.29 24.73
N PRO A 270 12.95 1.21 25.22
CA PRO A 270 13.90 0.88 26.26
C PRO A 270 13.18 0.58 27.58
N GLY A 271 13.50 -0.57 28.16
CA GLY A 271 13.60 -0.83 29.61
C GLY A 271 12.39 -0.53 30.49
N SER A 272 11.70 -1.60 30.89
CA SER A 272 11.26 -1.76 32.29
C SER A 272 12.44 -1.67 33.25
#